data_AF-A0AAE1JSA0-F1
#
_entry.id   AF-A0AAE1JSA0-F1
#
_cell.length_a   1.000
_cell.length_b   1.000
_cell.length_c   1.000
_cell.angle_alpha   90.00
_cell.angle_beta   90.00
_cell.angle_gamma   90.00
#
_symmetry.space_group_name_H-M   'P 1'
#
loop_
_entity.id
_entity.type
_entity.pdbx_description
1 polymer ?
#
loop_
_entity_poly.entity_id
_entity_poly.type
_entity_poly.pdbx_seq_one_letter_code
_entity_poly.pdbx_strand_id
1 'polypeptide(L)'
;MEECQKLGLTKSIGVSNFPVKTLESLLSVATNTPSVNQVEMNPTCQQNELREYCKQKGILITAASPLGAPGTMRGDNRILDNEILIEIAKSLGKTVAQVSLRWLYEQGVSFIAKSYNKERMKQNLEIFD
;
A
#
# COMPACT_ATOMS: atom_id res chain seq x y z
N MET A 1 11.48 -19.63 2.95
CA MET A 1 11.76 -18.20 2.73
C MET A 1 13.04 -17.75 3.41
N GLU A 2 13.22 -17.99 4.71
CA GLU A 2 14.47 -17.66 5.42
C GLU A 2 15.72 -18.30 4.79
N GLU A 3 15.63 -19.55 4.36
CA GLU A 3 16.73 -20.20 3.63
C GLU A 3 17.05 -19.51 2.30
N CYS A 4 16.05 -19.03 1.56
CA CYS A 4 16.27 -18.26 0.34
C CYS A 4 17.04 -16.96 0.63
N GLN A 5 16.81 -16.34 1.78
CA GLN A 5 17.56 -15.18 2.23
C GLN A 5 19.00 -15.55 2.61
N LYS A 6 19.21 -16.66 3.34
CA LYS A 6 20.54 -17.17 3.70
C LYS A 6 21.39 -17.52 2.48
N LEU A 7 20.77 -18.13 1.46
CA LEU A 7 21.41 -18.45 0.18
C LEU A 7 21.63 -17.22 -0.72
N GLY A 8 21.17 -16.02 -0.31
CA GLY A 8 21.34 -14.79 -1.08
C GLY A 8 20.44 -14.67 -2.32
N LEU A 9 19.43 -15.53 -2.47
CA LEU A 9 18.46 -15.47 -3.58
C LEU A 9 17.52 -14.26 -3.47
N THR A 10 17.38 -13.72 -2.25
CA THR A 10 16.70 -12.47 -1.99
C THR A 10 17.38 -11.73 -0.84
N LYS A 11 17.36 -10.40 -0.87
CA LYS A 11 17.88 -9.56 0.22
C LYS A 11 16.89 -9.47 1.40
N SER A 12 15.60 -9.59 1.12
CA SER A 12 14.53 -9.44 2.10
C SER A 12 13.39 -10.42 1.84
N ILE A 13 12.66 -10.77 2.88
CA ILE A 13 11.48 -11.63 2.81
C ILE A 13 10.32 -10.96 3.52
N GLY A 14 9.11 -11.15 3.00
CA GLY A 14 7.90 -10.56 3.53
C GLY A 14 6.69 -11.43 3.19
N VAL A 15 5.51 -10.91 3.49
CA VAL A 15 4.23 -11.57 3.25
C VAL A 15 3.26 -10.64 2.53
N SER A 16 2.12 -11.17 2.11
CA SER A 16 1.04 -10.39 1.52
C SER A 16 -0.31 -10.95 1.91
N ASN A 17 -1.28 -10.06 2.16
CA ASN A 17 -2.65 -10.39 2.61
C ASN A 17 -2.71 -11.06 3.98
N PHE A 18 -1.80 -10.70 4.89
CA PHE A 18 -1.78 -11.26 6.25
C PHE A 18 -2.48 -10.29 7.21
N PRO A 19 -3.64 -10.65 7.79
CA PRO A 19 -4.22 -9.90 8.91
C PRO A 19 -3.39 -10.10 10.18
N VAL A 20 -3.67 -9.29 11.21
CA VAL A 20 -2.94 -9.30 12.50
C VAL A 20 -2.79 -10.70 13.08
N LYS A 21 -3.89 -11.46 13.20
CA LYS A 21 -3.87 -12.83 13.73
C LYS A 21 -2.94 -13.78 12.97
N THR A 22 -2.83 -13.63 11.66
CA THR A 22 -1.94 -14.44 10.82
C THR A 22 -0.48 -13.99 10.98
N LEU A 23 -0.24 -12.68 11.12
CA LEU A 23 1.08 -12.16 11.47
C LEU A 23 1.54 -12.64 12.85
N GLU A 24 0.67 -12.66 13.86
CA GLU A 24 0.98 -13.20 15.19
C GLU A 24 1.39 -14.67 15.11
N SER A 25 0.61 -15.48 14.38
CA SER A 25 0.90 -16.89 14.14
C SER A 25 2.23 -17.09 13.40
N LEU A 26 2.56 -16.20 12.46
CA LEU A 26 3.84 -16.25 11.75
C LEU A 26 5.00 -15.87 12.67
N LEU A 27 4.85 -14.79 13.43
CA LEU A 27 5.90 -14.27 14.32
C LEU A 27 6.20 -15.20 15.50
N SER A 28 5.29 -16.09 15.87
CA SER A 28 5.55 -17.10 16.91
C SER A 28 6.48 -18.23 16.45
N VAL A 29 6.67 -18.41 15.14
CA VAL A 29 7.50 -19.48 14.57
C VAL A 29 8.64 -18.96 13.68
N ALA A 30 8.56 -17.73 13.19
CA ALA A 30 9.58 -17.14 12.33
C ALA A 30 10.83 -16.76 13.14
N THR A 31 12.00 -17.04 12.58
CA THR A 31 13.28 -16.56 13.12
C THR A 31 13.49 -15.09 12.74
N ASN A 32 13.14 -14.73 11.51
CA ASN A 32 13.26 -13.38 10.96
C ASN A 32 11.88 -12.74 10.84
N THR A 33 11.70 -11.54 11.41
CA THR A 33 10.50 -10.72 11.20
C THR A 33 10.33 -10.40 9.71
N PRO A 34 9.14 -10.58 9.11
CA PRO A 34 8.91 -10.23 7.72
C PRO A 34 9.13 -8.73 7.51
N SER A 35 9.93 -8.35 6.51
CA SER A 35 10.27 -6.95 6.25
C SER A 35 9.06 -6.14 5.77
N VAL A 36 8.12 -6.79 5.08
CA VAL A 36 6.94 -6.17 4.47
C VAL A 36 5.71 -7.04 4.67
N ASN A 37 4.55 -6.41 4.85
CA ASN A 37 3.26 -7.01 4.59
C ASN A 37 2.53 -6.19 3.51
N GLN A 38 2.37 -6.77 2.31
CA GLN A 38 1.66 -6.12 1.21
C GLN A 38 0.17 -6.44 1.29
N VAL A 39 -0.68 -5.44 1.49
CA VAL A 39 -2.13 -5.61 1.66
C VAL A 39 -2.89 -4.56 0.87
N GLU A 40 -4.15 -4.81 0.55
CA GLU A 40 -5.02 -3.75 0.05
C GLU A 40 -5.08 -2.60 1.06
N MET A 41 -4.72 -1.40 0.61
CA MET A 41 -4.85 -0.19 1.42
C MET A 41 -5.06 1.03 0.52
N ASN A 42 -6.06 1.84 0.85
CA ASN A 42 -6.46 3.04 0.13
C ASN A 42 -7.32 3.93 1.07
N PRO A 43 -7.74 5.14 0.67
CA PRO A 43 -8.54 6.01 1.54
C PRO A 43 -9.85 5.40 2.08
N THR A 44 -10.42 4.41 1.36
CA THR A 44 -11.65 3.70 1.76
C THR A 44 -11.39 2.39 2.53
N CYS A 45 -10.16 1.89 2.50
CA CYS A 45 -9.70 0.70 3.22
C CYS A 45 -8.36 1.02 3.90
N GLN A 46 -8.43 1.68 5.07
CA GLN A 46 -7.27 2.37 5.65
C GLN A 46 -6.33 1.48 6.48
N GLN A 47 -6.75 0.25 6.81
CA GLN A 47 -5.95 -0.73 7.54
C GLN A 47 -5.41 -0.23 8.90
N ASN A 48 -6.18 0.57 9.64
CA ASN A 48 -5.68 1.27 10.85
C ASN A 48 -5.08 0.33 11.91
N GLU A 49 -5.81 -0.74 12.28
CA GLU A 49 -5.33 -1.73 13.25
C GLU A 49 -4.07 -2.46 12.77
N LEU A 50 -4.11 -2.95 11.53
CA LEU A 50 -2.99 -3.68 10.93
C LEU A 50 -1.74 -2.80 10.79
N ARG A 51 -1.91 -1.53 10.43
CA ARG A 51 -0.79 -0.57 10.33
C ARG A 51 -0.13 -0.33 11.66
N GLU A 52 -0.91 -0.10 12.71
CA GLU A 52 -0.36 0.14 14.04
C GLU A 52 0.37 -1.09 14.55
N TYR A 53 -0.22 -2.28 14.37
CA TYR A 53 0.45 -3.54 14.70
C TYR A 53 1.77 -3.72 13.92
N CYS A 54 1.74 -3.55 12.59
CA CYS A 54 2.93 -3.68 11.75
C CYS A 54 4.02 -2.66 12.15
N LYS A 55 3.65 -1.41 12.44
CA LYS A 55 4.57 -0.37 12.91
C LYS A 55 5.27 -0.78 14.21
N GLN A 56 4.52 -1.31 15.19
CA GLN A 56 5.08 -1.79 16.46
C GLN A 56 6.03 -2.99 16.28
N LYS A 57 5.83 -3.81 15.25
CA LYS A 57 6.68 -4.96 14.93
C LYS A 57 7.82 -4.64 13.95
N GLY A 58 7.93 -3.40 13.46
CA GLY A 58 8.92 -3.03 12.45
C GLY A 58 8.66 -3.64 11.06
N ILE A 59 7.40 -3.98 10.76
CA ILE A 59 6.96 -4.51 9.46
C ILE A 59 6.46 -3.34 8.61
N LEU A 60 7.04 -3.13 7.43
CA LEU A 60 6.56 -2.10 6.51
C LEU A 60 5.27 -2.53 5.82
N ILE A 61 4.27 -1.66 5.77
CA ILE A 61 3.09 -1.89 4.89
C ILE A 61 3.43 -1.43 3.47
N THR A 62 3.08 -2.27 2.50
CA THR A 62 3.00 -1.89 1.08
C THR A 62 1.55 -1.97 0.62
N ALA A 63 0.96 -0.81 0.30
CA ALA A 63 -0.40 -0.70 -0.18
C ALA A 63 -0.52 -1.26 -1.62
N ALA A 64 -1.24 -2.36 -1.74
CA ALA A 64 -1.76 -2.87 -3.00
C ALA A 64 -3.08 -2.18 -3.33
N SER A 65 -3.40 -2.08 -4.63
CA SER A 65 -4.60 -1.41 -5.15
C SER A 65 -4.86 -0.02 -4.54
N PRO A 66 -3.84 0.87 -4.50
CA PRO A 66 -3.96 2.16 -3.82
C PRO A 66 -5.03 3.09 -4.42
N LEU A 67 -5.47 2.80 -5.65
CA LEU A 67 -6.50 3.53 -6.40
C LEU A 67 -7.76 2.69 -6.68
N GLY A 68 -7.90 1.50 -6.07
CA GLY A 68 -9.08 0.63 -6.27
C GLY A 68 -9.02 -0.27 -7.51
N ALA A 69 -7.85 -0.36 -8.15
CA ALA A 69 -7.63 -1.13 -9.39
C ALA A 69 -8.64 -0.82 -10.52
N PRO A 70 -8.83 0.47 -10.87
CA PRO A 70 -9.84 0.90 -11.83
C PRO A 70 -9.59 0.28 -13.21
N GLY A 71 -10.67 -0.15 -13.87
CA GLY A 71 -10.60 -0.82 -15.18
C GLY A 71 -10.15 -2.28 -15.13
N THR A 72 -10.10 -2.90 -13.95
CA THR A 72 -9.93 -4.35 -13.81
C THR A 72 -11.25 -5.02 -13.43
N MET A 73 -11.38 -6.32 -13.71
CA MET A 73 -12.61 -7.08 -13.39
C MET A 73 -12.95 -7.11 -11.89
N ARG A 74 -11.97 -6.94 -11.01
CA ARG A 74 -12.13 -6.99 -9.55
C ARG A 74 -12.05 -5.62 -8.88
N GLY A 75 -11.77 -4.57 -9.64
CA GLY A 75 -11.60 -3.22 -9.12
C GLY A 75 -12.79 -2.34 -9.46
N ASP A 76 -12.85 -1.18 -8.82
CA ASP A 76 -13.89 -0.19 -9.04
C ASP A 76 -13.32 1.23 -8.92
N ASN A 77 -14.17 2.20 -9.24
CA ASN A 77 -13.81 3.61 -9.20
C ASN A 77 -14.21 4.30 -7.89
N ARG A 78 -14.58 3.58 -6.81
CA ARG A 78 -15.11 4.20 -5.58
C ARG A 78 -14.16 5.21 -4.96
N ILE A 79 -12.85 5.08 -5.19
CA ILE A 79 -11.84 6.04 -4.75
C ILE A 79 -11.77 7.24 -5.71
N LEU A 80 -11.75 7.00 -7.01
CA LEU A 80 -11.62 8.07 -8.02
C LEU A 80 -12.87 8.94 -8.10
N ASP A 81 -14.04 8.36 -7.83
CA ASP A 81 -15.34 9.01 -7.86
C ASP A 81 -15.79 9.50 -6.47
N ASN A 82 -14.92 9.41 -5.45
CA ASN A 82 -15.26 9.85 -4.10
C ASN A 82 -15.36 11.38 -4.02
N GLU A 83 -16.53 11.90 -3.66
CA GLU A 83 -16.82 13.35 -3.63
C GLU A 83 -15.85 14.14 -2.75
N ILE A 84 -15.53 13.62 -1.56
CA ILE A 84 -14.59 14.26 -0.62
C ILE A 84 -13.18 14.35 -1.24
N LEU A 85 -12.71 13.26 -1.86
CA LEU A 85 -11.40 13.25 -2.51
C LEU A 85 -11.37 14.17 -3.75
N ILE A 86 -12.48 14.27 -4.48
CA ILE A 86 -12.62 15.20 -5.61
C ILE A 86 -12.54 16.65 -5.12
N GLU A 87 -13.22 17.00 -4.03
CA GLU A 87 -13.17 18.34 -3.44
C GLU A 87 -11.76 18.71 -2.96
N ILE A 88 -11.07 17.79 -2.28
CA ILE A 88 -9.67 17.96 -1.86
C ILE A 88 -8.75 18.11 -3.08
N ALA A 89 -8.92 17.27 -4.09
CA ALA A 89 -8.13 17.34 -5.32
C ALA A 89 -8.28 18.69 -6.03
N LYS A 90 -9.53 19.19 -6.12
CA LYS A 90 -9.83 20.51 -6.70
C LYS A 90 -9.19 21.64 -5.92
N SER A 91 -9.29 21.64 -4.58
CA SER A 91 -8.72 22.71 -3.76
C SER A 91 -7.20 22.78 -3.81
N LEU A 92 -6.54 21.64 -4.07
CA LEU A 92 -5.09 21.53 -4.19
C LEU A 92 -4.58 21.66 -5.64
N GLY A 93 -5.46 21.71 -6.64
CA GLY A 93 -5.06 21.66 -8.05
C GLY A 93 -4.34 20.36 -8.44
N LYS A 94 -4.66 19.26 -7.76
CA LYS A 94 -4.07 17.92 -8.00
C LYS A 94 -5.16 16.96 -8.48
N THR A 95 -4.77 15.76 -8.92
CA THR A 95 -5.73 14.68 -9.26
C THR A 95 -6.14 13.89 -8.02
N VAL A 96 -7.32 13.25 -8.05
CA VAL A 96 -7.76 12.32 -6.97
C VAL A 96 -6.74 11.20 -6.75
N ALA A 97 -6.09 10.73 -7.82
CA ALA A 97 -5.02 9.75 -7.73
C ALA A 97 -3.84 10.29 -6.93
N GLN A 98 -3.35 11.50 -7.23
CA GLN A 98 -2.26 12.14 -6.48
C GLN A 98 -2.63 12.34 -5.01
N VAL A 99 -3.84 12.81 -4.70
CA VAL A 99 -4.33 12.96 -3.32
C VAL A 99 -4.32 11.61 -2.59
N SER A 100 -4.82 10.55 -3.23
CA SER A 100 -4.86 9.21 -2.64
C SER A 100 -3.47 8.63 -2.37
N LEU A 101 -2.54 8.81 -3.32
CA LEU A 101 -1.15 8.35 -3.18
C LEU A 101 -0.37 9.19 -2.16
N ARG A 102 -0.59 10.51 -2.13
CA ARG A 102 -0.03 11.40 -1.12
C ARG A 102 -0.51 11.03 0.27
N TRP A 103 -1.79 10.73 0.42
CA TRP A 103 -2.35 10.27 1.69
C TRP A 103 -1.64 8.99 2.17
N LEU A 104 -1.43 8.00 1.30
CA LEU A 104 -0.67 6.78 1.64
C LEU A 104 0.77 7.10 2.09
N TYR A 105 1.46 7.98 1.37
CA TYR A 105 2.80 8.43 1.76
C TYR A 105 2.81 9.04 3.17
N GLU A 106 1.85 9.92 3.47
CA GLU A 106 1.73 10.57 4.79
C GLU A 106 1.31 9.60 5.90
N GLN A 107 0.67 8.48 5.55
CA GLN A 107 0.41 7.38 6.50
C GLN A 107 1.68 6.57 6.85
N GLY A 108 2.83 6.86 6.23
CA GLY A 108 4.10 6.18 6.47
C GLY A 108 4.19 4.80 5.82
N VAL A 109 3.44 4.56 4.74
CA VAL A 109 3.44 3.29 4.01
C VAL A 109 4.03 3.45 2.60
N SER A 110 4.52 2.34 2.04
CA SER A 110 4.84 2.27 0.60
C SER A 110 3.60 1.86 -0.21
N PHE A 111 3.60 2.04 -1.53
CA PHE A 111 2.44 1.70 -2.37
C PHE A 111 2.85 1.33 -3.79
N ILE A 112 1.98 0.58 -4.48
CA ILE A 112 2.20 0.14 -5.87
C ILE A 112 1.03 0.61 -6.74
N ALA A 113 1.21 1.77 -7.38
CA ALA A 113 0.21 2.35 -8.28
C ALA A 113 0.45 1.89 -9.73
N LYS A 114 -0.35 0.91 -10.19
CA LYS A 114 -0.24 0.40 -11.56
C LYS A 114 -0.80 1.38 -12.59
N SER A 115 -0.04 1.67 -13.64
CA SER A 115 -0.51 2.32 -14.86
C SER A 115 0.31 1.85 -16.06
N TYR A 116 -0.32 1.80 -17.23
CA TYR A 116 0.36 1.61 -18.53
C TYR A 116 0.31 2.87 -19.40
N ASN A 117 -0.31 3.94 -18.89
CA ASN A 117 -0.32 5.24 -19.54
C ASN A 117 0.81 6.09 -18.97
N LYS A 118 1.69 6.57 -19.86
CA LYS A 118 2.90 7.32 -19.51
C LYS A 118 2.62 8.57 -18.67
N GLU A 119 1.61 9.35 -19.04
CA GLU A 119 1.23 10.56 -18.31
C GLU A 119 0.73 10.24 -16.91
N ARG A 120 -0.13 9.22 -16.75
CA ARG A 120 -0.57 8.77 -15.42
C ARG A 120 0.58 8.22 -14.56
N MET A 121 1.54 7.52 -15.18
CA MET A 121 2.73 7.06 -14.45
C MET A 121 3.55 8.25 -13.91
N LYS A 122 3.71 9.30 -14.72
CA LYS A 122 4.37 10.54 -14.31
C LYS A 122 3.62 11.24 -13.18
N GLN A 123 2.30 11.43 -13.34
CA GLN A 123 1.44 12.04 -12.31
C GLN A 123 1.49 11.27 -10.98
N ASN A 124 1.51 9.94 -11.01
CA ASN A 124 1.61 9.11 -9.81
C ASN A 124 2.92 9.30 -9.03
N LEU A 125 3.97 9.87 -9.65
CA LEU A 125 5.25 10.21 -9.00
C LEU A 125 5.31 11.66 -8.52
N GLU A 126 4.46 12.55 -9.05
CA GLU A 126 4.39 13.98 -8.72
C GLU A 126 3.52 14.21 -7.46
N ILE A 127 3.96 13.64 -6.34
CA ILE A 127 3.28 13.67 -5.02
C ILE A 127 4.21 14.08 -3.87
N PHE A 128 5.45 14.46 -4.16
CA PHE A 128 6.48 14.74 -3.14
C PHE A 128 6.81 16.23 -3.02
N ASP A 129 6.29 17.04 -3.92
CA ASP A 129 6.41 18.50 -3.98
C ASP A 129 5.33 19.21 -3.15
#